data_AF-A0A352XK47-F1
#
_entry.id   AF-A0A352XK47-F1
#
_cell.length_a   1.000
_cell.length_b   1.000
_cell.length_c   1.000
_cell.angle_alpha   90.00
_cell.angle_beta   90.00
_cell.angle_gamma   90.00
#
_symmetry.space_group_name_H-M   'P 1'
#
loop_
_entity.id
_entity.type
_entity.pdbx_description
1 polymer ?
#
loop_
_entity_poly.entity_id
_entity_poly.type
_entity_poly.pdbx_seq_one_letter_code
_entity_poly.pdbx_strand_id
1 'polypeptide(L)'
;MWTFAVPLIAVAILWAYTSVPIAAPSAEFGYYGKFNQVQRIIHQIPGLRIVDHWQHHDVIMEDFSFTVANQYGVTIKIDFCENRPEMMLTKDADIRCYIEGVVAEHIRVDQSKLH
;
A
#
# COMPACT_ATOMS: atom_id res chain seq x y z
N MET A 1 41.05 -4.91 -10.26
CA MET A 1 40.35 -3.75 -9.64
C MET A 1 38.83 -3.90 -9.59
N TRP A 2 38.19 -4.71 -10.46
CA TRP A 2 36.72 -4.91 -10.46
C TRP A 2 36.20 -5.94 -9.43
N THR A 3 37.06 -6.83 -8.94
CA THR A 3 36.70 -7.93 -8.02
C THR A 3 36.21 -7.46 -6.65
N PHE A 4 36.63 -6.28 -6.18
CA PHE A 4 36.18 -5.70 -4.91
C PHE A 4 35.01 -4.71 -5.06
N ALA A 5 34.78 -4.18 -6.26
CA ALA A 5 33.72 -3.22 -6.51
C ALA A 5 32.33 -3.88 -6.47
N VAL A 6 32.19 -5.08 -7.05
CA VAL A 6 30.94 -5.83 -7.09
C VAL A 6 30.40 -6.16 -5.68
N PRO A 7 31.19 -6.75 -4.75
CA PRO A 7 30.69 -7.03 -3.41
C PRO A 7 30.37 -5.77 -2.61
N LEU A 8 31.14 -4.68 -2.78
CA LEU A 8 30.84 -3.39 -2.15
C LEU A 8 29.51 -2.80 -2.65
N ILE A 9 29.24 -2.87 -3.94
CA ILE A 9 27.96 -2.43 -4.53
C ILE A 9 26.80 -3.29 -4.00
N ALA A 10 26.97 -4.61 -3.95
CA ALA A 10 25.95 -5.51 -3.42
C ALA A 10 25.62 -5.22 -1.95
N VAL A 11 26.65 -4.98 -1.11
CA VAL A 11 26.47 -4.59 0.30
C VAL A 11 25.77 -3.23 0.40
N ALA A 12 26.14 -2.26 -0.44
CA ALA A 12 25.49 -0.95 -0.45
C ALA A 12 24.02 -1.03 -0.86
N ILE A 13 23.68 -1.87 -1.86
CA ILE A 13 22.29 -2.11 -2.29
C ILE A 13 21.50 -2.78 -1.17
N LEU A 14 22.06 -3.81 -0.52
CA LEU A 14 21.41 -4.51 0.59
C LEU A 14 21.18 -3.57 1.80
N TRP A 15 22.17 -2.73 2.11
CA TRP A 15 22.07 -1.73 3.17
C TRP A 15 21.02 -0.66 2.84
N ALA A 16 20.98 -0.18 1.59
CA ALA A 16 19.95 0.76 1.15
C ALA A 16 18.55 0.13 1.22
N TYR A 17 18.39 -1.13 0.79
CA TYR A 17 17.10 -1.83 0.81
C TYR A 17 16.54 -1.99 2.23
N THR A 18 17.41 -2.20 3.22
CA THR A 18 17.01 -2.39 4.63
C THR A 18 16.88 -1.09 5.41
N SER A 19 17.73 -0.10 5.13
CA SER A 19 17.84 1.12 5.95
C SER A 19 17.02 2.29 5.40
N VAL A 20 16.80 2.35 4.08
CA VAL A 20 16.03 3.44 3.47
C VAL A 20 14.55 3.42 3.89
N PRO A 21 13.86 2.26 4.01
CA PRO A 21 12.49 2.24 4.54
C PRO A 21 12.36 2.79 5.97
N ILE A 22 13.44 2.72 6.77
CA ILE A 22 13.50 3.27 8.14
C ILE A 22 13.79 4.78 8.10
N ALA A 23 14.75 5.21 7.28
CA ALA A 23 15.18 6.61 7.20
C ALA A 23 14.24 7.50 6.37
N ALA A 24 13.54 6.92 5.40
CA ALA A 24 12.57 7.56 4.53
C ALA A 24 11.30 6.69 4.49
N PRO A 25 10.40 6.87 5.47
CA PRO A 25 9.19 6.06 5.60
C PRO A 25 8.23 6.15 4.40
N SER A 26 8.42 7.12 3.50
CA SER A 26 7.65 7.31 2.28
C SER A 26 8.25 6.63 1.04
N ALA A 27 9.35 5.88 1.18
CA ALA A 27 9.99 5.21 0.05
C ALA A 27 9.10 4.08 -0.48
N GLU A 28 8.85 4.06 -1.79
CA GLU A 28 8.01 3.04 -2.46
C GLU A 28 8.79 1.77 -2.86
N PHE A 29 9.95 1.56 -2.24
CA PHE A 29 10.79 0.39 -2.43
C PHE A 29 11.29 -0.13 -1.08
N GLY A 30 11.60 -1.43 -1.01
CA GLY A 30 11.90 -2.10 0.25
C GLY A 30 10.64 -2.69 0.89
N TYR A 31 10.78 -3.15 2.13
CA TYR A 31 9.80 -3.97 2.85
C TYR A 31 8.40 -3.33 3.02
N TYR A 32 8.28 -2.00 3.00
CA TYR A 32 6.98 -1.29 3.03
C TYR A 32 6.65 -0.55 1.73
N GLY A 33 7.35 -0.86 0.64
CA GLY A 33 7.20 -0.13 -0.62
C GLY A 33 5.77 -0.16 -1.15
N LYS A 34 5.11 -1.32 -1.04
CA LYS A 34 3.72 -1.52 -1.46
C LYS A 34 2.73 -0.71 -0.63
N PHE A 35 2.87 -0.75 0.70
CA PHE A 35 2.07 0.05 1.62
C PHE A 35 2.15 1.54 1.28
N ASN A 36 3.37 2.05 1.07
CA ASN A 36 3.60 3.45 0.71
C ASN A 36 3.03 3.83 -0.65
N GLN A 37 3.16 2.94 -1.63
CA GLN A 37 2.56 3.12 -2.96
C GLN A 37 1.03 3.24 -2.85
N VAL A 38 0.38 2.32 -2.13
CA VAL A 38 -1.07 2.34 -1.91
C VAL A 38 -1.49 3.61 -1.16
N GLN A 39 -0.79 3.97 -0.08
CA GLN A 39 -1.04 5.17 0.69
C GLN A 39 -1.00 6.43 -0.21
N ARG A 40 0.04 6.56 -1.04
CA ARG A 40 0.15 7.68 -1.99
C ARG A 40 -1.01 7.70 -2.96
N ILE A 41 -1.41 6.56 -3.52
CA ILE A 41 -2.52 6.48 -4.48
C ILE A 41 -3.82 6.93 -3.82
N ILE A 42 -4.11 6.47 -2.59
CA ILE A 42 -5.31 6.89 -1.86
C ILE A 42 -5.31 8.41 -1.64
N HIS A 43 -4.17 9.01 -1.27
CA HIS A 43 -4.05 10.46 -1.14
C HIS A 43 -4.32 11.23 -2.45
N GLN A 44 -4.16 10.59 -3.60
CA GLN A 44 -4.42 11.15 -4.92
C GLN A 44 -5.85 10.87 -5.43
N ILE A 45 -6.70 10.17 -4.68
CA ILE A 45 -8.10 9.96 -5.05
C ILE A 45 -8.94 11.09 -4.44
N PRO A 46 -9.58 11.96 -5.26
CA PRO A 46 -10.42 13.02 -4.74
C PRO A 46 -11.57 12.48 -3.90
N GLY A 47 -11.80 13.07 -2.73
CA GLY A 47 -12.90 12.69 -1.86
C GLY A 47 -12.66 11.45 -1.00
N LEU A 48 -11.48 10.84 -1.05
CA LEU A 48 -11.04 9.85 -0.07
C LEU A 48 -10.01 10.44 0.89
N ARG A 49 -10.11 10.06 2.16
CA ARG A 49 -9.14 10.40 3.20
C ARG A 49 -8.84 9.17 4.03
N ILE A 50 -7.56 8.87 4.23
CA ILE A 50 -7.15 7.84 5.19
C ILE A 50 -7.46 8.35 6.60
N VAL A 51 -8.25 7.58 7.35
CA VAL A 51 -8.58 7.87 8.75
C VAL A 51 -7.82 6.97 9.71
N ASP A 52 -7.46 5.77 9.26
CA ASP A 52 -6.63 4.83 10.01
C ASP A 52 -5.88 3.90 9.06
N HIS A 53 -4.79 3.32 9.52
CA HIS A 53 -4.05 2.30 8.79
C HIS A 53 -3.47 1.26 9.75
N TRP A 54 -3.34 0.04 9.27
CA TRP A 54 -2.67 -1.04 9.98
C TRP A 54 -1.68 -1.70 9.04
N GLN A 55 -0.53 -2.09 9.57
CA GLN A 55 0.48 -2.85 8.84
C GLN A 55 1.02 -3.95 9.76
N HIS A 56 1.23 -5.12 9.20
CA HIS A 56 1.98 -6.16 9.89
C HIS A 56 3.46 -5.77 9.91
N HIS A 57 4.11 -5.95 11.06
CA HIS A 57 5.52 -5.57 11.27
C HIS A 57 6.45 -6.78 11.24
N ASP A 58 5.93 -7.96 10.87
CA ASP A 58 6.72 -9.19 10.77
C ASP A 58 7.32 -9.31 9.37
N VAL A 59 8.65 -9.32 9.28
CA VAL A 59 9.49 -9.21 8.07
C VAL A 59 9.15 -10.24 6.97
N ILE A 60 8.37 -11.26 7.31
CA ILE A 60 7.96 -12.34 6.41
C ILE A 60 6.60 -12.06 5.73
N MET A 61 5.71 -11.29 6.36
CA MET A 61 4.36 -11.02 5.87
C MET A 61 4.16 -9.54 5.57
N GLU A 62 3.76 -9.21 4.36
CA GLU A 62 3.47 -7.84 3.91
C GLU A 62 1.95 -7.54 3.94
N ASP A 63 1.25 -7.98 4.98
CA ASP A 63 -0.18 -7.70 5.14
C ASP A 63 -0.39 -6.27 5.68
N PHE A 64 -1.31 -5.53 5.06
CA PHE A 64 -1.68 -4.20 5.54
C PHE A 64 -3.12 -3.85 5.17
N SER A 65 -3.65 -2.82 5.83
CA SER A 65 -4.98 -2.32 5.54
C SER A 65 -5.07 -0.81 5.73
N PHE A 66 -5.94 -0.18 4.95
CA PHE A 66 -6.29 1.22 5.08
C PHE A 66 -7.76 1.36 5.37
N THR A 67 -8.08 2.17 6.39
CA THR A 67 -9.43 2.63 6.64
C THR A 67 -9.56 4.01 6.03
N VAL A 68 -10.44 4.16 5.03
CA VAL A 68 -10.66 5.42 4.31
C VAL A 68 -12.06 5.94 4.58
N ALA A 69 -12.19 7.25 4.79
CA ALA A 69 -13.47 7.93 4.79
C ALA A 69 -13.70 8.58 3.43
N ASN A 70 -14.90 8.42 2.88
CA ASN A 70 -15.32 9.18 1.71
C ASN A 70 -15.87 10.57 2.09
N GLN A 71 -16.16 11.40 1.09
CA GLN A 71 -16.74 12.74 1.30
C GLN A 71 -18.09 12.77 2.03
N TYR A 72 -18.78 11.63 2.12
CA TYR A 72 -20.05 11.48 2.83
C TYR A 72 -19.85 11.00 4.28
N GLY A 73 -18.60 10.84 4.74
CA GLY A 73 -18.27 10.34 6.07
C GLY A 73 -18.39 8.83 6.23
N VAL A 74 -18.69 8.09 5.15
CA VAL A 74 -18.74 6.63 5.17
C VAL A 74 -17.31 6.10 5.23
N THR A 75 -17.07 5.22 6.20
CA THR A 75 -15.77 4.62 6.44
C THR A 75 -15.71 3.23 5.79
N ILE A 76 -14.65 2.98 5.03
CA ILE A 76 -14.46 1.79 4.20
C ILE A 76 -13.08 1.23 4.51
N LYS A 77 -13.02 -0.07 4.81
CA LYS A 77 -11.77 -0.78 5.03
C LYS A 77 -11.30 -1.43 3.73
N ILE A 78 -10.04 -1.22 3.38
CA ILE A 78 -9.39 -1.79 2.20
C ILE A 78 -8.24 -2.65 2.71
N ASP A 79 -8.34 -3.96 2.51
CA ASP A 79 -7.37 -4.95 2.98
C ASP A 79 -6.48 -5.41 1.83
N PHE A 80 -5.18 -5.53 2.10
CA PHE A 80 -4.18 -6.10 1.21
C PHE A 80 -3.50 -7.25 1.96
N CYS A 81 -3.73 -8.47 1.49
CA CYS A 81 -3.20 -9.69 2.11
C CYS A 81 -2.34 -10.47 1.12
N GLU A 82 -1.21 -11.02 1.57
CA GLU A 82 -0.15 -11.63 0.77
C GLU A 82 -0.65 -12.66 -0.26
N ASN A 83 -1.71 -13.41 0.09
CA ASN A 83 -2.27 -14.47 -0.76
C ASN A 83 -3.44 -14.01 -1.65
N ARG A 84 -3.65 -12.69 -1.80
CA ARG A 84 -4.75 -12.15 -2.59
C ARG A 84 -4.29 -11.42 -3.86
N PRO A 85 -5.10 -11.42 -4.93
CA PRO A 85 -4.72 -10.81 -6.21
C PRO A 85 -4.33 -9.33 -6.10
N GLU A 86 -4.96 -8.58 -5.19
CA GLU A 86 -4.67 -7.17 -4.94
C GLU A 86 -3.21 -6.90 -4.51
N MET A 87 -2.56 -7.87 -3.86
CA MET A 87 -1.13 -7.78 -3.51
C MET A 87 -0.21 -7.96 -4.71
N MET A 88 -0.67 -8.64 -5.76
CA MET A 88 0.12 -8.85 -6.98
C MET A 88 0.04 -7.67 -7.95
N LEU A 89 -0.86 -6.70 -7.71
CA LEU A 89 -0.94 -5.49 -8.51
C LEU A 89 0.35 -4.69 -8.33
N THR A 90 0.96 -4.20 -9.40
CA THR A 90 2.21 -3.41 -9.31
C THR A 90 2.06 -2.01 -9.88
N LYS A 91 1.15 -1.82 -10.83
CA LYS A 91 0.92 -0.53 -11.49
C LYS A 91 -0.07 0.32 -10.71
N ASP A 92 0.22 1.60 -10.59
CA ASP A 92 -0.63 2.59 -9.93
C ASP A 92 -2.07 2.60 -10.44
N ALA A 93 -2.26 2.48 -11.77
CA ALA A 93 -3.58 2.51 -12.39
C ALA A 93 -4.44 1.31 -11.96
N ASP A 94 -3.85 0.11 -11.88
CA ASP A 94 -4.56 -1.11 -11.50
C ASP A 94 -4.94 -1.08 -10.02
N ILE A 95 -4.02 -0.61 -9.17
CA ILE A 95 -4.26 -0.42 -7.73
C ILE A 95 -5.36 0.61 -7.50
N ARG A 96 -5.33 1.74 -8.21
CA ARG A 96 -6.38 2.76 -8.16
C ARG A 96 -7.73 2.20 -8.56
N CYS A 97 -7.78 1.47 -9.68
CA CYS A 97 -9.01 0.84 -10.17
C CYS A 97 -9.59 -0.14 -9.14
N TYR A 98 -8.74 -0.93 -8.50
CA TYR A 98 -9.15 -1.82 -7.40
C TYR A 98 -9.75 -1.04 -6.22
N ILE A 99 -9.06 0.01 -5.74
CA ILE A 99 -9.54 0.85 -4.62
C ILE A 99 -10.90 1.49 -4.93
N GLU A 100 -11.03 2.10 -6.11
CA GLU A 100 -12.27 2.74 -6.55
C GLU A 100 -13.40 1.70 -6.69
N GLY A 101 -13.09 0.49 -7.15
CA GLY A 101 -14.02 -0.64 -7.23
C GLY A 101 -14.54 -1.07 -5.85
N VAL A 102 -13.63 -1.27 -4.89
CA VAL A 102 -14.00 -1.61 -3.49
C VAL A 102 -14.89 -0.54 -2.88
N VAL A 103 -14.55 0.74 -3.08
CA VAL A 103 -15.35 1.86 -2.58
C VAL A 103 -16.73 1.89 -3.20
N ALA A 104 -16.84 1.71 -4.51
CA ALA A 104 -18.12 1.70 -5.22
C ALA A 104 -19.01 0.53 -4.78
N GLU A 105 -18.44 -0.65 -4.60
CA GLU A 105 -19.16 -1.83 -4.10
C GLU A 105 -19.69 -1.60 -2.68
N HIS A 106 -18.87 -1.04 -1.79
CA HIS A 106 -19.27 -0.77 -0.40
C HIS A 106 -20.45 0.21 -0.33
N ILE A 107 -20.40 1.28 -1.13
CA ILE A 107 -21.50 2.26 -1.23
C ILE A 107 -22.77 1.58 -1.74
N ARG A 108 -22.68 0.70 -2.75
CA ARG A 108 -23.84 -0.01 -3.29
C ARG A 108 -24.48 -0.94 -2.26
N VAL A 109 -23.67 -1.66 -1.49
CA VAL A 109 -24.16 -2.58 -0.45
C VAL A 109 -24.84 -1.80 0.68
N ASP A 110 -24.28 -0.67 1.11
CA ASP A 110 -24.87 0.15 2.16
C ASP A 110 -26.26 0.70 1.74
N GLN A 111 -26.39 1.19 0.50
CA GLN A 111 -27.68 1.64 -0.03
C GLN A 111 -28.73 0.52 -0.14
N SER A 112 -28.30 -0.73 -0.39
CA SER A 112 -29.22 -1.88 -0.45
C SER A 112 -29.80 -2.29 0.91
N LYS A 113 -29.15 -1.92 2.02
CA LYS A 113 -29.64 -2.22 3.39
C LYS A 113 -30.68 -1.21 3.89
N LEU A 114 -30.85 -0.10 3.18
CA LEU A 114 -31.80 0.97 3.53
C LEU A 114 -33.19 0.77 2.89
N HIS A 115 -33.35 -0.27 2.07
CA HIS A 115 -34.60 -0.67 1.41
C HIS A 115 -35.10 -2.03 1.93
#